data_AF-A0AAD3MSN6-F1
#
_entry.id   AF-A0AAD3MSN6-F1
#
_cell.length_a   1.000
_cell.length_b   1.000
_cell.length_c   1.000
_cell.angle_alpha   90.00
_cell.angle_beta   90.00
_cell.angle_gamma   90.00
#
_symmetry.space_group_name_H-M   'P 1'
#
loop_
_entity.id
_entity.type
_entity.pdbx_description
1 polymer ?
#
loop_
_entity_poly.entity_id
_entity_poly.type
_entity_poly.pdbx_seq_one_letter_code
_entity_poly.pdbx_strand_id
1 'polypeptide(L)'
;MATSSERSPPPFPDSEDQDVLDTEEVGGRDSDEDDGDDLFMSAPFAELIADFIRLLGAVRGSFDHRMKAWQRWQDAQAMLQKKRETEAKLLWANKPDKLQLAKEEIAEWEAKVTQYERDFERVSATVRKEVVRFEKEKAKNFRRQIIKYLESLLQSQQQLIKYWEAFLPEAKAIA
;
A
#
# COMPACT_ATOMS: atom_id res chain seq x y z
N MET A 1 -5.69 -58.07 -9.07
CA MET A 1 -5.86 -57.59 -10.46
C MET A 1 -7.30 -57.13 -10.62
N ALA A 2 -7.46 -55.96 -11.24
CA ALA A 2 -8.57 -55.02 -11.06
C ALA A 2 -9.91 -55.49 -11.62
N THR A 3 -10.98 -55.09 -10.92
CA THR A 3 -12.38 -55.19 -11.33
C THR A 3 -12.71 -54.02 -12.26
N SER A 4 -13.22 -54.31 -13.45
CA SER A 4 -13.80 -53.29 -14.34
C SER A 4 -15.24 -53.69 -14.61
N SER A 5 -16.19 -53.01 -13.96
CA SER A 5 -17.61 -53.06 -14.29
C SER A 5 -17.94 -51.86 -15.17
N GLU A 6 -18.40 -52.14 -16.38
CA GLU A 6 -19.01 -51.18 -17.29
C GLU A 6 -20.23 -50.54 -16.62
N ARG A 7 -20.29 -49.21 -16.63
CA ARG A 7 -21.44 -48.43 -16.17
C ARG A 7 -21.96 -47.62 -17.36
N SER A 8 -23.12 -48.01 -17.88
CA SER A 8 -23.82 -47.34 -18.97
C SER A 8 -24.23 -45.90 -18.61
N PRO A 9 -24.30 -44.98 -19.60
CA PRO A 9 -24.72 -43.60 -19.35
C PRO A 9 -26.25 -43.49 -19.14
N PRO A 10 -26.72 -42.46 -18.40
CA PRO A 10 -28.15 -42.24 -18.18
C PRO A 10 -28.82 -41.66 -19.44
N PRO A 11 -30.15 -41.87 -19.63
CA PRO A 11 -30.86 -41.45 -20.83
C PRO A 11 -31.18 -39.95 -20.82
N PHE A 12 -31.34 -39.37 -22.00
CA PHE A 12 -31.84 -38.00 -22.17
C PHE A 12 -33.36 -37.93 -21.90
N PRO A 13 -33.87 -36.81 -21.38
CA PRO A 13 -35.30 -36.63 -21.15
C PRO A 13 -36.06 -36.47 -22.48
N ASP A 14 -37.20 -37.13 -22.59
CA ASP A 14 -38.11 -37.06 -23.73
C ASP A 14 -38.67 -35.65 -23.93
N SER A 15 -38.89 -35.33 -25.19
CA SER A 15 -39.47 -34.07 -25.65
C SER A 15 -40.98 -34.15 -25.54
N GLU A 16 -41.56 -33.50 -24.53
CA GLU A 16 -42.96 -33.09 -24.49
C GLU A 16 -43.21 -32.25 -23.21
N ASP A 17 -43.00 -30.94 -23.32
CA ASP A 17 -43.80 -29.93 -22.64
C ASP A 17 -43.70 -28.64 -23.45
N GLN A 18 -44.76 -28.38 -24.18
CA GLN A 18 -45.03 -27.20 -24.97
C GLN A 18 -45.77 -26.21 -24.07
N ASP A 19 -45.20 -25.02 -23.88
CA ASP A 19 -45.89 -23.73 -23.73
C ASP A 19 -44.98 -22.76 -23.01
N VAL A 20 -44.43 -21.75 -23.70
CA VAL A 20 -44.71 -20.33 -23.40
C VAL A 20 -43.92 -19.36 -24.31
N LEU A 21 -44.70 -18.48 -24.93
CA LEU A 21 -44.48 -17.05 -25.13
C LEU A 21 -43.46 -16.56 -26.18
N ASP A 22 -44.07 -16.04 -27.24
CA ASP A 22 -43.78 -14.78 -27.93
C ASP A 22 -42.34 -14.42 -28.28
N THR A 23 -42.17 -14.37 -29.59
CA THR A 23 -41.13 -13.67 -30.34
C THR A 23 -41.02 -12.21 -29.88
N GLU A 24 -39.98 -11.88 -29.11
CA GLU A 24 -39.39 -10.54 -29.14
C GLU A 24 -38.05 -10.61 -29.88
N GLU A 25 -38.06 -10.12 -31.12
CA GLU A 25 -36.85 -9.60 -31.76
C GLU A 25 -36.30 -8.45 -30.89
N VAL A 26 -35.27 -8.74 -30.09
CA VAL A 26 -34.39 -7.71 -29.56
C VAL A 26 -33.07 -7.81 -30.29
N GLY A 27 -32.92 -6.95 -31.29
CA GLY A 27 -31.63 -6.65 -31.90
C GLY A 27 -30.64 -6.22 -30.83
N GLY A 28 -29.52 -6.93 -30.75
CA GLY A 28 -28.36 -6.55 -29.96
C GLY A 28 -27.15 -6.63 -30.87
N ARG A 29 -26.64 -5.47 -31.28
CA ARG A 29 -25.41 -5.29 -32.04
C ARG A 29 -24.29 -6.17 -31.47
N ASP A 30 -23.68 -6.97 -32.33
CA ASP A 30 -22.34 -7.54 -32.13
C ASP A 30 -21.42 -6.40 -31.71
N SER A 31 -21.12 -6.35 -30.41
CA SER A 31 -20.08 -5.50 -29.86
C SER A 31 -18.83 -6.37 -29.85
N ASP A 32 -18.30 -6.62 -31.05
CA ASP A 32 -16.94 -7.10 -31.26
C ASP A 32 -15.99 -5.95 -30.95
N GLU A 33 -15.76 -5.69 -29.67
CA GLU A 33 -14.68 -4.82 -29.20
C GLU A 33 -14.58 -5.03 -27.70
N ASP A 34 -13.73 -5.97 -27.27
CA ASP A 34 -12.78 -5.80 -26.15
C ASP A 34 -12.26 -7.14 -25.62
N ASP A 35 -11.37 -7.80 -26.39
CA ASP A 35 -10.52 -8.88 -25.86
C ASP A 35 -9.10 -8.36 -25.52
N GLY A 36 -8.91 -7.02 -25.57
CA GLY A 36 -7.61 -6.37 -25.42
C GLY A 36 -7.32 -5.84 -24.02
N ASP A 37 -8.35 -5.62 -23.19
CA ASP A 37 -8.21 -4.88 -21.94
C ASP A 37 -7.58 -5.66 -20.77
N ASP A 38 -7.60 -7.00 -20.77
CA ASP A 38 -7.09 -7.76 -19.62
C ASP A 38 -5.56 -7.75 -19.46
N LEU A 39 -4.82 -7.70 -20.57
CA LEU A 39 -3.37 -7.49 -20.52
C LEU A 39 -3.04 -6.02 -20.18
N PHE A 40 -3.93 -5.10 -20.55
CA PHE A 40 -3.79 -3.67 -20.31
C PHE A 40 -4.04 -3.29 -18.84
N MET A 41 -4.79 -4.10 -18.07
CA MET A 41 -5.11 -3.83 -16.66
C MET A 41 -4.11 -4.41 -15.63
N SER A 42 -3.23 -5.32 -16.02
CA SER A 42 -2.15 -5.85 -15.16
C SER A 42 -1.08 -4.80 -14.83
N ALA A 43 -0.68 -3.99 -15.81
CA ALA A 43 0.32 -2.93 -15.60
C ALA A 43 -0.15 -1.83 -14.60
N PRO A 44 -1.39 -1.31 -14.68
CA PRO A 44 -1.96 -0.41 -13.69
C PRO A 44 -2.03 -1.01 -12.26
N PHE A 45 -2.26 -2.31 -12.14
CA PHE A 45 -2.31 -2.97 -10.84
C PHE A 45 -0.93 -3.09 -10.19
N ALA A 46 0.10 -3.46 -10.97
CA ALA A 46 1.48 -3.51 -10.51
C ALA A 46 2.00 -2.13 -10.07
N GLU A 47 1.67 -1.07 -10.83
CA GLU A 47 2.00 0.31 -10.47
C GLU A 47 1.35 0.73 -9.14
N LEU A 48 0.09 0.36 -8.93
CA LEU A 48 -0.64 0.63 -7.69
C LEU A 48 -0.03 -0.06 -6.46
N ILE A 49 0.41 -1.32 -6.60
CA ILE A 49 1.15 -2.01 -5.53
C ILE A 49 2.48 -1.29 -5.27
N ALA A 50 3.21 -0.92 -6.33
CA ALA A 50 4.48 -0.22 -6.19
C ALA A 50 4.31 1.13 -5.46
N ASP A 51 3.26 1.89 -5.77
CA ASP A 51 2.93 3.14 -5.10
C ASP A 51 2.54 2.95 -3.64
N PHE A 52 1.81 1.88 -3.32
CA PHE A 52 1.49 1.54 -1.94
C PHE A 52 2.77 1.22 -1.13
N ILE A 53 3.71 0.48 -1.72
CA ILE A 53 5.02 0.19 -1.11
C ILE A 53 5.83 1.49 -0.92
N ARG A 54 5.83 2.39 -1.92
CA ARG A 54 6.50 3.70 -1.82
C ARG A 54 5.89 4.55 -0.71
N LEU A 55 4.57 4.55 -0.57
CA LEU A 55 3.87 5.29 0.49
C LEU A 55 4.21 4.73 1.87
N LEU A 56 4.24 3.41 2.05
CA LEU A 56 4.73 2.77 3.27
C LEU A 56 6.19 3.16 3.58
N GLY A 57 7.03 3.18 2.55
CA GLY A 57 8.42 3.62 2.65
C GLY A 57 8.55 5.07 3.11
N ALA A 58 7.72 5.98 2.58
CA ALA A 58 7.70 7.38 2.97
C ALA A 58 7.28 7.57 4.44
N VAL A 59 6.23 6.87 4.89
CA VAL A 59 5.80 6.89 6.29
C VAL A 59 6.92 6.39 7.18
N ARG A 60 7.53 5.22 6.88
CA ARG A 60 8.67 4.69 7.64
C ARG A 60 9.84 5.69 7.70
N GLY A 61 10.22 6.27 6.55
CA GLY A 61 11.29 7.25 6.47
C GLY A 61 11.03 8.49 7.34
N SER A 62 9.77 8.91 7.47
CA SER A 62 9.39 10.02 8.36
C SER A 62 9.61 9.68 9.85
N PHE A 63 9.32 8.44 10.27
CA PHE A 63 9.60 7.96 11.62
C PHE A 63 11.11 7.87 11.89
N ASP A 64 11.90 7.38 10.93
CA ASP A 64 13.35 7.31 11.06
C ASP A 64 13.97 8.71 11.19
N HIS A 65 13.47 9.69 10.43
CA HIS A 65 13.89 11.09 10.58
C HIS A 65 13.53 11.62 11.97
N ARG A 66 12.32 11.36 12.46
CA ARG A 66 11.89 11.76 13.80
C ARG A 66 12.80 11.19 14.88
N MET A 67 13.19 9.92 14.75
CA MET A 67 14.10 9.26 15.70
C MET A 67 15.48 9.94 15.72
N LYS A 68 16.04 10.28 14.54
CA LYS A 68 17.32 11.01 14.45
C LYS A 68 17.24 12.42 15.04
N ALA A 69 16.15 13.15 14.78
CA ALA A 69 15.93 14.48 15.32
C ALA A 69 15.80 14.45 16.85
N TRP A 70 15.06 13.46 17.38
CA TRP A 70 14.95 13.23 18.82
C TRP A 70 16.31 12.92 19.45
N GLN A 71 17.08 11.99 18.87
CA GLN A 71 18.40 11.64 19.40
C GLN A 71 19.31 12.87 19.48
N ARG A 72 19.36 13.68 18.41
CA ARG A 72 20.15 14.92 18.37
C ARG A 72 19.74 15.92 19.45
N TRP A 73 18.44 16.04 19.70
CA TRP A 73 17.92 16.90 20.77
C TRP A 73 18.34 16.38 22.15
N GLN A 74 18.19 15.08 22.42
CA GLN A 74 18.58 14.47 23.68
C GLN A 74 20.09 14.54 23.94
N ASP A 75 20.92 14.31 22.92
CA ASP A 75 22.38 14.42 23.03
C ASP A 75 22.79 15.86 23.38
N ALA A 76 22.16 16.86 22.77
CA ALA A 76 22.39 18.26 23.10
C ALA A 76 21.95 18.61 24.53
N GLN A 77 20.82 18.04 24.97
CA GLN A 77 20.32 18.26 26.33
C GLN A 77 21.24 17.63 27.39
N ALA A 78 21.77 16.44 27.12
CA ALA A 78 22.80 15.80 27.95
C ALA A 78 24.10 16.61 27.98
N MET A 79 24.49 17.21 26.86
CA MET A 79 25.68 18.08 26.80
C MET A 79 25.48 19.37 27.59
N LEU A 80 24.32 20.03 27.47
CA LEU A 80 23.95 21.19 28.26
C LEU A 80 24.01 20.89 29.77
N GLN A 81 23.48 19.73 30.18
CA GLN A 81 23.52 19.31 31.58
C GLN A 81 24.95 19.20 32.12
N LYS A 82 25.86 18.57 31.37
CA LYS A 82 27.29 18.50 31.72
C LYS A 82 27.97 19.88 31.80
N LYS A 83 27.57 20.82 30.94
CA LYS A 83 28.08 22.21 30.99
C LYS A 83 27.64 22.92 32.27
N ARG A 84 26.36 22.79 32.65
CA ARG A 84 25.81 23.29 33.93
C ARG A 84 26.53 22.70 35.16
N GLU A 85 26.83 21.40 35.14
CA GLU A 85 27.61 20.76 36.21
C GLU A 85 29.04 21.31 36.30
N THR A 86 29.66 21.66 35.16
CA THR A 86 30.99 22.26 35.12
C THR A 86 30.97 23.70 35.64
N GLU A 87 29.97 24.50 35.27
CA GLU A 87 29.77 25.85 35.84
C GLU A 87 29.63 25.78 37.36
N ALA A 88 28.81 24.87 37.88
CA ALA A 88 28.65 24.68 39.32
C ALA A 88 30.02 24.39 39.99
N LYS A 89 30.83 23.49 39.44
CA LYS A 89 32.18 23.21 39.97
C LYS A 89 33.10 24.43 39.94
N LEU A 90 33.05 25.24 38.90
CA LEU A 90 33.86 26.47 38.78
C LEU A 90 33.42 27.53 39.79
N LEU A 91 32.11 27.64 40.05
CA LEU A 91 31.56 28.52 41.08
C LEU A 91 32.08 28.13 42.47
N TRP A 92 32.04 26.83 42.81
CA TRP A 92 32.59 26.30 44.07
C TRP A 92 34.11 26.51 44.19
N ALA A 93 34.85 26.46 43.07
CA ALA A 93 36.29 26.67 43.04
C ALA A 93 36.72 28.15 43.04
N ASN A 94 35.77 29.10 43.05
CA ASN A 94 35.98 30.55 43.06
C ASN A 94 36.93 31.06 41.95
N LYS A 95 36.73 30.59 40.70
CA LYS A 95 37.52 30.99 39.51
C LYS A 95 36.69 31.87 38.55
N PRO A 96 36.58 33.20 38.79
CA PRO A 96 35.63 34.06 38.09
C PRO A 96 35.85 34.16 36.57
N ASP A 97 37.10 34.21 36.10
CA ASP A 97 37.40 34.32 34.67
C ASP A 97 36.93 33.10 33.86
N LYS A 98 37.04 31.90 34.46
CA LYS A 98 36.57 30.65 33.82
C LYS A 98 35.05 30.49 33.92
N LEU A 99 34.44 31.09 34.93
CA LEU A 99 32.99 31.04 35.15
C LEU A 99 32.24 31.81 34.06
N GLN A 100 32.76 32.96 33.65
CA GLN A 100 32.13 33.77 32.59
C GLN A 100 32.07 33.00 31.27
N LEU A 101 33.18 32.36 30.87
CA LEU A 101 33.22 31.52 29.67
C LEU A 101 32.23 30.35 29.76
N ALA A 102 32.13 29.69 30.92
CA ALA A 102 31.19 28.58 31.11
C ALA A 102 29.71 29.03 30.95
N LYS A 103 29.37 30.23 31.41
CA LYS A 103 28.02 30.81 31.23
C LYS A 103 27.70 31.10 29.77
N GLU A 104 28.66 31.62 29.01
CA GLU A 104 28.52 31.87 27.58
C GLU A 104 28.32 30.56 26.81
N GLU A 105 29.09 29.52 27.12
CA GLU A 105 28.90 28.18 26.55
C GLU A 105 27.51 27.61 26.89
N ILE A 106 27.03 27.79 28.12
CA ILE A 106 25.69 27.34 28.53
C ILE A 106 24.62 28.04 27.70
N ALA A 107 24.69 29.36 27.53
CA ALA A 107 23.73 30.10 26.71
C ALA A 107 23.70 29.62 25.26
N GLU A 108 24.87 29.31 24.68
CA GLU A 108 24.96 28.72 23.33
C GLU A 108 24.27 27.34 23.26
N TRP A 109 24.52 26.48 24.25
CA TRP A 109 23.91 25.15 24.31
C TRP A 109 22.41 25.19 24.60
N GLU A 110 21.93 26.12 25.40
CA GLU A 110 20.50 26.37 25.60
C GLU A 110 19.82 26.73 24.28
N ALA A 111 20.42 27.65 23.51
CA ALA A 111 19.92 27.99 22.18
C ALA A 111 19.88 26.77 21.24
N LYS A 112 20.93 25.92 21.25
CA LYS A 112 20.96 24.67 20.46
C LYS A 112 19.88 23.67 20.88
N VAL A 113 19.68 23.48 22.18
CA VAL A 113 18.63 22.58 22.69
C VAL A 113 17.25 23.06 22.24
N THR A 114 16.96 24.35 22.39
CA THR A 114 15.70 24.94 21.92
C THR A 114 15.53 24.80 20.41
N GLN A 115 16.60 24.97 19.63
CA GLN A 115 16.54 24.77 18.17
C GLN A 115 16.21 23.31 17.82
N TYR A 116 16.90 22.34 18.42
CA TYR A 116 16.68 20.92 18.12
C TYR A 116 15.33 20.41 18.60
N GLU A 117 14.81 20.96 19.70
CA GLU A 117 13.44 20.70 20.15
C GLU A 117 12.42 21.12 19.09
N ARG A 118 12.54 22.35 18.57
CA ARG A 118 11.67 22.84 17.48
C ARG A 118 11.79 21.99 16.22
N ASP A 119 13.00 21.55 15.87
CA ASP A 119 13.22 20.66 14.73
C ASP A 119 12.52 19.31 14.95
N PHE A 120 12.62 18.73 16.15
CA PHE A 120 11.92 17.49 16.52
C PHE A 120 10.40 17.65 16.47
N GLU A 121 9.85 18.77 16.97
CA GLU A 121 8.42 19.06 16.91
C GLU A 121 7.93 19.20 15.47
N ARG A 122 8.69 19.91 14.63
CA ARG A 122 8.40 20.07 13.21
C ARG A 122 8.34 18.71 12.50
N VAL A 123 9.35 17.86 12.72
CA VAL A 123 9.37 16.50 12.13
C VAL A 123 8.22 15.65 12.69
N SER A 124 7.92 15.74 13.98
CA SER A 124 6.79 15.05 14.61
C SER A 124 5.43 15.48 14.04
N ALA A 125 5.28 16.76 13.66
CA ALA A 125 4.10 17.24 12.94
C ALA A 125 4.01 16.62 11.53
N THR A 126 5.12 16.49 10.81
CA THR A 126 5.17 15.82 9.50
C THR A 126 4.79 14.34 9.61
N VAL A 127 5.31 13.60 10.59
CA VAL A 127 4.94 12.19 10.84
C VAL A 127 3.44 12.05 11.02
N ARG A 128 2.82 12.91 11.84
CA ARG A 128 1.35 12.90 12.04
C ARG A 128 0.59 13.11 10.73
N LYS A 129 1.05 14.04 9.89
CA LYS A 129 0.43 14.29 8.57
C LYS A 129 0.56 13.09 7.64
N GLU A 130 1.73 12.46 7.56
CA GLU A 130 1.95 11.29 6.70
C GLU A 130 1.15 10.07 7.15
N VAL A 131 1.01 9.84 8.47
CA VAL A 131 0.16 8.76 8.99
C VAL A 131 -1.30 8.95 8.59
N VAL A 132 -1.85 10.16 8.79
CA VAL A 132 -3.23 10.47 8.40
C VAL A 132 -3.43 10.36 6.88
N ARG A 133 -2.46 10.81 6.08
CA ARG A 133 -2.47 10.66 4.62
C ARG A 133 -2.48 9.19 4.21
N PHE A 134 -1.62 8.38 4.83
CA PHE A 134 -1.53 6.95 4.57
C PHE A 134 -2.83 6.22 4.87
N GLU A 135 -3.47 6.51 6.00
CA GLU A 135 -4.77 5.91 6.37
C GLU A 135 -5.86 6.22 5.33
N LYS A 136 -5.92 7.47 4.85
CA LYS A 136 -6.89 7.89 3.82
C LYS A 136 -6.66 7.18 2.48
N GLU A 137 -5.42 7.11 2.02
CA GLU A 137 -5.07 6.48 0.74
C GLU A 137 -5.25 4.96 0.78
N LYS A 138 -4.82 4.31 1.87
CA LYS A 138 -4.94 2.86 2.06
C LYS A 138 -6.39 2.38 1.99
N ALA A 139 -7.31 3.10 2.64
CA ALA A 139 -8.70 2.66 2.77
C ALA A 139 -9.52 2.80 1.49
N LYS A 140 -9.31 3.86 0.70
CA LYS A 140 -10.16 4.16 -0.46
C LYS A 140 -9.71 3.50 -1.74
N ASN A 141 -8.41 3.46 -2.02
CA ASN A 141 -7.91 3.12 -3.35
C ASN A 141 -7.52 1.65 -3.47
N PHE A 142 -6.88 1.07 -2.46
CA PHE A 142 -6.27 -0.25 -2.60
C PHE A 142 -7.30 -1.38 -2.77
N ARG A 143 -8.30 -1.44 -1.88
CA ARG A 143 -9.32 -2.49 -1.93
C ARG A 143 -10.15 -2.44 -3.22
N ARG A 144 -10.57 -1.23 -3.62
CA ARG A 144 -11.38 -1.04 -4.83
C ARG A 144 -10.62 -1.49 -6.07
N GLN A 145 -9.34 -1.14 -6.18
CA GLN A 145 -8.54 -1.46 -7.35
C GLN A 145 -8.19 -2.94 -7.42
N ILE A 146 -7.96 -3.62 -6.28
CA ILE A 146 -7.85 -5.09 -6.24
C ILE A 146 -9.13 -5.74 -6.76
N ILE A 147 -10.29 -5.31 -6.28
CA ILE A 147 -11.58 -5.90 -6.69
C ILE A 147 -11.76 -5.76 -8.20
N LYS A 148 -11.58 -4.55 -8.75
CA LYS A 148 -11.68 -4.31 -10.19
C LYS A 148 -10.72 -5.17 -11.01
N TYR A 149 -9.48 -5.31 -10.56
CA TYR A 149 -8.49 -6.17 -11.23
C TYR A 149 -8.93 -7.64 -11.25
N LEU A 150 -9.44 -8.15 -10.12
CA LEU A 150 -9.94 -9.52 -10.03
C LEU A 150 -11.22 -9.75 -10.84
N GLU A 151 -12.10 -8.75 -10.92
CA GLU A 151 -13.31 -8.78 -11.76
C GLU A 151 -12.95 -8.85 -13.25
N SER A 152 -12.01 -8.01 -13.71
CA SER A 152 -11.47 -8.05 -15.08
C SER A 152 -10.87 -9.42 -15.38
N LEU A 153 -9.98 -9.90 -14.50
CA LEU A 153 -9.34 -11.21 -14.67
C LEU A 153 -10.36 -12.34 -14.76
N LEU A 154 -11.43 -12.30 -13.96
CA LEU A 154 -12.52 -13.28 -14.02
C LEU A 154 -13.25 -13.22 -15.37
N GLN A 155 -13.57 -12.02 -15.85
CA GLN A 155 -14.21 -11.81 -17.16
C GLN A 155 -13.33 -12.37 -18.29
N SER A 156 -12.02 -12.11 -18.26
CA SER A 156 -11.04 -12.71 -19.18
C SER A 156 -11.17 -14.22 -19.28
N GLN A 157 -11.14 -14.88 -18.12
CA GLN A 157 -11.17 -16.34 -18.04
C GLN A 157 -12.51 -16.89 -18.51
N GLN A 158 -13.61 -16.21 -18.19
CA GLN A 158 -14.94 -16.57 -18.68
C GLN A 158 -15.02 -16.44 -20.21
N GLN A 159 -14.43 -15.40 -20.78
CA GLN A 159 -14.41 -15.20 -22.23
C GLN A 159 -13.56 -16.27 -22.93
N LEU A 160 -12.39 -16.61 -22.37
CA LEU A 160 -11.56 -17.71 -22.86
C LEU A 160 -12.30 -19.05 -22.85
N ILE A 161 -13.05 -19.34 -21.77
CA ILE A 161 -13.87 -20.56 -21.68
C ILE A 161 -14.91 -20.59 -22.81
N LYS A 162 -15.63 -19.49 -23.04
CA LYS A 162 -16.63 -19.40 -24.13
C LYS A 162 -16.01 -19.66 -25.50
N TYR A 163 -14.83 -19.09 -25.78
CA TYR A 163 -14.12 -19.35 -27.04
C TYR A 163 -13.74 -20.82 -27.20
N TRP A 164 -13.25 -21.46 -26.13
CA TRP A 164 -12.95 -22.89 -26.17
C TRP A 164 -14.19 -23.76 -26.36
N GLU A 165 -15.30 -23.43 -25.71
CA GLU A 165 -16.57 -24.14 -25.87
C GLU A 165 -17.13 -24.00 -27.29
N ALA A 166 -16.99 -22.83 -27.92
CA ALA A 166 -17.38 -22.59 -29.31
C ALA A 166 -16.50 -23.34 -30.32
N PHE A 167 -15.20 -23.49 -30.03
CA PHE A 167 -14.26 -24.22 -30.89
C PHE A 167 -14.39 -25.75 -30.79
N LEU A 168 -14.85 -26.25 -29.64
CA LEU A 168 -14.92 -27.68 -29.31
C LEU A 168 -15.72 -28.53 -30.31
N PRO A 169 -16.88 -28.10 -30.84
CA PRO A 169 -17.64 -28.80 -31.88
C PRO A 169 -16.89 -28.91 -33.20
N GLU A 170 -16.22 -27.84 -33.64
CA GLU A 170 -15.44 -27.83 -34.89
C GLU A 170 -14.25 -28.78 -34.80
N ALA A 171 -13.54 -28.78 -33.67
CA ALA A 171 -12.45 -29.72 -33.40
C ALA A 171 -12.92 -31.18 -33.42
N LYS A 172 -14.12 -31.46 -32.89
CA LYS A 172 -14.73 -32.81 -32.91
C LYS A 172 -15.20 -33.24 -34.30
N ALA A 173 -15.52 -32.31 -35.20
CA ALA A 173 -15.96 -32.63 -36.56
C ALA A 173 -14.80 -33.05 -37.48
N ILE A 174 -13.56 -32.77 -37.09
CA ILE A 174 -12.34 -33.05 -37.88
C ILE A 174 -11.62 -34.33 -37.37
N ALA A 175 -11.98 -34.83 -36.19
CA ALA A 175 -11.44 -36.05 -35.58
C ALA A 175 -12.34 -37.26 -35.86
#